data_AF-B4D653-F1
#
_entry.id   AF-B4D653-F1
#
_cell.length_a   1.000
_cell.length_b   1.000
_cell.length_c   1.000
_cell.angle_alpha   90.00
_cell.angle_beta   90.00
_cell.angle_gamma   90.00
#
_symmetry.space_group_name_H-M   'P 1'
#
loop_
_entity.id
_entity.type
_entity.pdbx_description
1 polymer ?
#
loop_
_entity_poly.entity_id
_entity_poly.type
_entity_poly.pdbx_seq_one_letter_code
_entity_poly.pdbx_strand_id
1 'polypeptide(L)' 'MSVPFLAVRDTNRKRIRGLWQRGDKFHLPVRLPGKVHTRKFPLQAVSLSEAKEAMEGKISC' A
#
# COMPACT_ATOMS: atom_id res chain seq x y z
N MET A 1 11.55 9.27 -16.16
CA MET A 1 10.91 7.95 -16.26
C MET A 1 9.87 7.82 -15.15
N SER A 2 8.62 7.46 -15.45
CA SER A 2 7.58 7.29 -14.42
C SER A 2 7.74 5.95 -13.71
N VAL A 3 7.98 5.95 -12.40
CA VAL A 3 8.08 4.70 -11.63
C VAL A 3 6.72 4.00 -11.58
N PRO A 4 6.62 2.71 -12.01
CA PRO A 4 5.36 1.98 -12.00
C PRO A 4 4.96 1.55 -10.58
N PHE A 5 3.68 1.24 -10.40
CA PHE A 5 3.19 0.61 -9.18
C PHE A 5 3.47 -0.90 -9.22
N LEU A 6 4.22 -1.39 -8.24
CA LEU A 6 4.53 -2.79 -8.06
C LEU A 6 3.73 -3.37 -6.90
N ALA A 7 3.34 -4.63 -7.01
CA ALA A 7 2.71 -5.34 -5.91
C ALA A 7 3.77 -5.73 -4.88
N VAL A 8 3.56 -5.39 -3.62
CA VAL A 8 4.51 -5.71 -2.56
C VAL A 8 4.46 -7.20 -2.25
N ARG A 9 5.63 -7.79 -2.04
CA ARG A 9 5.79 -9.19 -1.64
C ARG A 9 6.34 -9.25 -0.23
N ASP A 10 5.84 -10.21 0.54
CA ASP A 10 6.35 -10.54 1.86
C ASP A 10 7.68 -11.31 1.76
N THR A 11 8.33 -11.55 2.90
CA THR A 11 9.55 -12.37 3.03
C THR A 11 9.38 -13.77 2.42
N ASN A 12 8.17 -14.33 2.50
CA ASN A 12 7.79 -15.60 1.88
C ASN A 12 7.51 -15.51 0.37
N ARG A 13 7.87 -14.40 -0.29
CA ARG A 13 7.58 -14.07 -1.70
C ARG A 13 6.08 -14.04 -2.04
N LYS A 14 5.20 -14.13 -1.05
CA LYS A 14 3.75 -14.03 -1.20
C LYS A 14 3.35 -12.57 -1.40
N ARG A 15 2.45 -12.31 -2.34
CA ARG A 15 1.91 -10.96 -2.56
C ARG A 15 1.10 -10.51 -1.34
N ILE A 16 1.43 -9.35 -0.80
CA ILE A 16 0.63 -8.71 0.26
C ILE A 16 -0.58 -8.07 -0.43
N ARG A 17 -1.78 -8.62 -0.16
CA ARG A 17 -3.02 -8.04 -0.66
C ARG A 17 -3.20 -6.66 -0.05
N GLY A 18 -3.56 -5.69 -0.86
CA GLY A 18 -3.77 -4.31 -0.40
C GLY A 18 -2.49 -3.48 -0.21
N LEU A 19 -1.30 -4.00 -0.54
CA LEU A 19 -0.08 -3.18 -0.50
C LEU A 19 0.59 -3.05 -1.87
N TRP A 20 0.86 -1.80 -2.23
CA TRP A 20 1.55 -1.45 -3.46
C TRP A 20 2.77 -0.59 -3.14
N GLN A 21 3.79 -0.67 -3.98
CA GLN A 21 4.99 0.16 -3.87
C GLN A 21 5.18 0.92 -5.17
N ARG A 22 5.61 2.16 -5.07
CA ARG A 22 6.01 2.99 -6.21
C ARG A 22 7.26 3.76 -5.84
N GLY A 23 8.39 3.33 -6.39
CA GLY A 23 9.70 3.78 -5.92
C GLY A 23 9.88 3.39 -4.46
N ASP A 24 10.17 4.36 -3.61
CA ASP A 24 10.42 4.13 -2.19
C ASP A 24 9.18 4.29 -1.31
N LYS A 25 8.01 4.55 -1.91
CA LYS A 25 6.76 4.81 -1.18
C LYS A 25 5.79 3.64 -1.25
N PHE A 26 5.28 3.24 -0.10
CA PHE A 26 4.17 2.29 0.01
C PHE A 26 2.83 2.99 -0.23
N HIS A 27 1.87 2.25 -0.77
CA HIS A 27 0.56 2.75 -1.15
C HIS A 27 -0.53 1.74 -0.82
N LEU A 28 -1.63 2.26 -0.27
CA LEU A 28 -2.84 1.52 0.06
C LEU A 28 -3.95 1.80 -0.97
N PRO A 29 -4.54 0.78 -1.60
CA PRO A 29 -5.70 0.93 -2.45
C PRO A 29 -6.96 1.04 -1.55
N VAL A 30 -7.46 2.26 -1.37
CA VAL A 30 -8.69 2.55 -0.61
C VAL A 30 -9.87 2.72 -1.55
N ARG A 31 -10.96 1.99 -1.29
CA ARG A 31 -12.23 2.19 -1.98
C ARG A 31 -13.02 3.23 -1.22
N LEU A 32 -13.17 4.40 -1.82
CA LEU A 32 -13.98 5.47 -1.22
C LEU A 32 -15.47 5.21 -1.49
N PRO A 33 -16.36 5.50 -0.52
CA PRO A 33 -17.79 5.38 -0.73
C PRO A 33 -18.23 6.32 -1.88
N GLY A 34 -19.06 5.80 -2.79
CA GLY A 34 -19.52 6.53 -3.97
C GLY A 34 -18.51 6.63 -5.12
N LYS A 35 -17.32 6.03 -5.02
CA LYS A 35 -16.36 5.93 -6.13
C LYS A 35 -16.34 4.53 -6.72
N VAL A 36 -16.47 4.46 -8.05
CA VAL A 36 -16.35 3.22 -8.84
C VAL A 36 -14.92 2.68 -8.79
N HIS A 37 -13.92 3.57 -8.71
CA HIS A 37 -12.51 3.20 -8.72
C HIS A 37 -11.84 3.34 -7.37
N THR A 38 -10.99 2.36 -7.05
CA THR A 38 -10.10 2.37 -5.89
C THR A 38 -8.97 3.39 -6.08
N ARG A 39 -8.76 4.26 -5.11
CA ARG A 39 -7.64 5.22 -5.12
C ARG A 39 -6.46 4.66 -4.35
N LYS A 40 -5.25 4.86 -4.85
CA LYS A 40 -4.02 4.47 -4.17
C LYS A 40 -3.51 5.66 -3.35
N PHE A 41 -3.55 5.56 -2.04
CA PHE A 41 -3.04 6.58 -1.12
C PHE A 41 -1.63 6.21 -0.66
N PRO A 42 -0.67 7.13 -0.67
CA PRO A 42 0.66 6.87 -0.13
C PRO A 42 0.57 6.66 1.38
N LEU A 43 1.28 5.67 1.90
CA LEU A 43 1.46 5.41 3.32
C LEU A 43 2.68 6.18 3.83
N GLN A 44 2.61 6.67 5.06
CA GLN A 44 3.77 7.17 5.80
C GLN A 44 4.55 6.01 6.42
N ALA A 45 4.92 5.03 5.60
CA ALA A 45 5.72 3.89 6.01
C ALA A 45 7.06 3.94 5.28
N VAL A 46 8.16 3.75 6.01
CA VAL A 46 9.51 3.61 5.43
C VAL A 46 9.93 2.15 5.33
N SER A 47 9.23 1.25 6.02
CA SER A 47 9.51 -0.18 6.03
C SER A 47 8.28 -1.03 5.66
N LEU A 48 8.53 -2.27 5.23
CA LEU A 48 7.47 -3.25 4.95
C LEU A 48 6.62 -3.57 6.19
N SER A 49 7.25 -3.59 7.37
CA SER A 49 6.58 -3.86 8.64
C SER A 49 5.62 -2.73 9.00
N GLU A 50 6.05 -1.48 8.94
CA GLU A 50 5.18 -0.31 9.16
C GLU A 50 4.04 -0.25 8.15
N ALA A 51 4.33 -0.58 6.88
CA ALA A 51 3.32 -0.59 5.84
C ALA A 51 2.25 -1.67 6.09
N LYS A 52 2.63 -2.82 6.64
CA LYS A 52 1.71 -3.87 7.10
C LYS A 52 0.90 -3.43 8.32
N GLU A 53 1.52 -2.77 9.29
CA GLU A 53 0.81 -2.27 10.48
C GLU A 53 -0.20 -1.18 10.13
N ALA A 54 0.16 -0.26 9.23
CA ALA A 54 -0.75 0.74 8.70
C ALA A 54 -1.93 0.11 7.93
N MET A 55 -1.70 -1.04 7.28
CA MET A 55 -2.74 -1.83 6.61
C MET A 55 -3.71 -2.53 7.56
N GLU A 56 -3.20 -3.14 8.63
CA GLU A 56 -3.99 -3.97 9.55
C GLU A 56 -4.84 -3.15 10.54
N GLY A 57 -4.67 -1.82 10.59
CA GLY A 57 -5.56 -0.93 11.33
C GLY A 57 -4.93 -0.23 12.53
N LYS A 58 -3.66 0.19 12.46
CA LYS A 58 -3.04 1.04 13.50
C LYS A 58 -2.48 2.36 12.97
N ILE A 59 -3.27 3.09 12.17
CA ILE A 59 -3.39 4.55 12.25
C ILE A 59 -4.67 4.86 11.46
N SER A 60 -5.75 5.02 12.22
CA SER A 60 -6.88 5.85 11.83
C SER A 60 -6.37 7.29 11.70
N CYS A 61 -6.18 7.77 10.47
CA CYS A 61 -6.11 9.20 10.15
C CYS A 61 -7.07 9.47 9.00
#